data_AF-A0A094ZSA2-F1
#
_entry.id   AF-A0A094ZSA2-F1
#
_cell.length_a   1.000
_cell.length_b   1.000
_cell.length_c   1.000
_cell.angle_alpha   90.00
_cell.angle_beta   90.00
_cell.angle_gamma   90.00
#
_symmetry.space_group_name_H-M   'P 1'
#
loop_
_entity.id
_entity.type
_entity.pdbx_description
1 polymer ?
#
loop_
_entity_poly.entity_id
_entity_poly.type
_entity_poly.pdbx_seq_one_letter_code
_entity_poly.pdbx_strand_id
1 'polypeptide(L)'
;PVHWIFVFIGVSTPIIGTDTLQHHNLFIEMRKRRLVDGNTNLSVCVTISIFRLSPGTVKHTIDPYYPQVLNSYPEVYPTQPNLPCVTSKVTYHTTTTEPPVF
;
A
#
# COMPACT_ATOMS: atom_id res chain seq x y z
N PRO A 1 19.90 -18.82 4.03
CA PRO A 1 19.52 -18.79 2.60
C PRO A 1 18.03 -18.43 2.48
N VAL A 2 17.71 -17.37 1.74
CA VAL A 2 16.33 -16.92 1.58
C VAL A 2 15.86 -17.26 0.18
N HIS A 3 14.72 -17.93 0.09
CA HIS A 3 14.08 -18.29 -1.18
C HIS A 3 12.92 -17.34 -1.43
N TRP A 4 13.10 -16.38 -2.35
CA TRP A 4 11.99 -15.55 -2.85
C TRP A 4 11.45 -16.14 -4.14
N ILE A 5 10.13 -16.23 -4.24
CA ILE A 5 9.44 -16.58 -5.49
C ILE A 5 9.25 -15.28 -6.27
N PHE A 6 10.02 -15.10 -7.33
CA PHE A 6 9.80 -14.00 -8.27
C PHE A 6 8.82 -14.46 -9.35
N VAL A 7 7.77 -13.67 -9.58
CA VAL A 7 6.83 -13.91 -10.68
C VAL A 7 7.32 -13.14 -11.90
N PHE A 8 7.61 -13.85 -12.99
CA PHE A 8 7.95 -13.21 -14.25
C PHE A 8 6.65 -12.76 -14.94
N ILE A 9 6.28 -11.50 -14.70
CA ILE A 9 5.20 -10.82 -15.41
C ILE A 9 5.81 -10.01 -16.56
N GLY A 10 5.10 -9.89 -17.69
CA GLY A 10 5.54 -9.16 -18.89
C GLY A 10 5.56 -7.64 -18.72
N VAL A 11 6.17 -7.15 -17.63
CA VAL A 11 6.35 -5.73 -17.34
C VAL A 11 7.76 -5.30 -17.72
N SER A 12 7.91 -4.06 -18.19
CA SER A 12 9.21 -3.51 -18.58
C SER A 12 10.14 -3.21 -17.41
N THR A 13 9.59 -3.07 -16.21
CA THR A 13 10.32 -2.66 -15.00
C THR A 13 10.08 -3.65 -13.87
N PRO A 14 11.12 -4.20 -13.23
CA PRO A 14 10.95 -5.11 -12.10
C PRO A 14 10.26 -4.41 -10.93
N ILE A 15 9.37 -5.15 -10.27
CA ILE A 15 8.60 -4.67 -9.11
C ILE A 15 9.05 -5.47 -7.88
N ILE A 16 9.33 -4.75 -6.80
CA ILE A 16 9.71 -5.34 -5.50
C ILE A 16 8.63 -4.97 -4.48
N GLY A 17 8.16 -5.97 -3.74
CA GLY A 17 7.17 -5.80 -2.69
C GLY A 17 7.76 -5.26 -1.39
N THR A 18 6.88 -4.74 -0.54
CA THR A 18 7.25 -4.21 0.79
C THR A 18 7.70 -5.31 1.76
N ASP A 19 7.24 -6.54 1.57
CA ASP A 19 7.70 -7.75 2.28
C ASP A 19 9.21 -7.97 2.10
N THR A 20 9.69 -7.79 0.87
CA THR A 20 11.11 -7.95 0.53
C THR A 20 11.94 -6.83 1.15
N LEU A 21 11.42 -5.60 1.14
CA LEU A 21 12.07 -4.45 1.79
C LEU A 21 12.18 -4.67 3.30
N GLN A 22 11.09 -5.07 3.95
CA GLN A 22 11.05 -5.32 5.40
C GLN A 22 12.05 -6.40 5.82
N HIS A 23 12.15 -7.50 5.07
CA HIS A 23 13.07 -8.58 5.40
C HIS A 23 14.55 -8.15 5.38
N HIS A 24 14.91 -7.25 4.46
CA HIS A 24 16.28 -6.73 4.35
C HIS A 24 16.50 -5.46 5.19
N ASN A 25 15.56 -5.12 6.08
CA ASN A 25 15.60 -3.91 6.90
C ASN A 25 15.70 -2.63 6.04
N LEU A 26 15.09 -2.63 4.85
CA LEU A 26 15.04 -1.48 3.94
C LEU A 26 13.74 -0.70 4.15
N PHE A 27 13.84 0.63 4.25
CA PHE A 27 12.69 1.51 4.46
C PHE A 27 12.66 2.68 3.47
N ILE A 28 11.47 3.06 3.03
CA ILE A 28 11.27 4.22 2.15
C ILE A 28 11.01 5.45 3.02
N GLU A 29 11.98 6.36 3.06
CA GLU A 29 11.83 7.68 3.68
C GLU A 29 11.21 8.66 2.68
N MET A 30 9.87 8.74 2.68
CA MET A 30 9.10 9.56 1.72
C MET A 30 9.47 11.04 1.74
N ARG A 31 9.71 11.61 2.94
CA ARG A 31 10.03 13.04 3.11
C ARG A 31 11.34 13.43 2.44
N LYS A 32 12.36 12.56 2.57
CA LYS A 32 13.69 12.79 1.98
C LYS A 32 13.85 12.13 0.62
N ARG A 33 12.84 11.40 0.14
CA ARG A 33 12.86 10.63 -1.10
C ARG A 33 14.06 9.68 -1.14
N ARG A 34 14.21 8.87 -0.09
CA ARG A 34 15.34 7.94 0.03
C ARG A 34 14.86 6.52 0.31
N LEU A 35 15.58 5.54 -0.22
CA LEU A 35 15.58 4.18 0.29
C LEU A 35 16.74 4.08 1.29
N VAL A 36 16.43 3.69 2.52
CA VAL A 36 17.37 3.63 3.65
C VAL A 36 17.56 2.17 4.05
N ASP A 37 18.81 1.76 4.19
CA ASP A 37 19.18 0.50 4.84
C ASP A 37 19.28 0.71 6.36
N GLY A 38 18.38 0.07 7.11
CA GLY A 38 18.32 0.15 8.56
C GLY A 38 19.49 -0.54 9.27
N ASN A 39 20.26 -1.40 8.59
CA ASN A 39 21.42 -2.07 9.19
C ASN A 39 22.67 -1.18 9.14
N THR A 40 22.88 -0.45 8.04
CA THR A 40 24.10 0.33 7.80
C THR A 40 23.86 1.84 7.82
N ASN A 41 22.61 2.28 7.83
CA ASN A 41 22.18 3.67 7.66
C ASN A 41 22.63 4.30 6.32
N LEU A 42 23.05 3.47 5.35
CA LEU A 42 23.28 3.90 3.98
C LEU A 42 21.94 4.20 3.31
N SER A 43 21.95 5.12 2.36
CA SER A 43 20.73 5.47 1.65
C SER A 43 20.97 6.02 0.26
N VAL A 44 20.03 5.73 -0.62
CA VAL A 44 20.05 6.13 -2.03
C VAL A 44 18.82 7.01 -2.30
N CYS A 45 19.01 8.05 -3.08
CA CYS A 45 17.92 8.93 -3.51
C CYS A 45 17.02 8.16 -4.50
N VAL A 46 15.71 8.21 -4.28
CA VAL A 46 14.72 7.57 -5.13
C VAL A 46 13.83 8.61 -5.80
N THR A 47 13.46 8.33 -7.04
CA THR A 47 12.46 9.14 -7.72
C THR A 47 11.08 8.64 -7.32
N ILE A 48 10.35 9.45 -6.55
CA ILE A 48 8.94 9.19 -6.28
C ILE A 48 8.15 9.68 -7.49
N SER A 49 7.84 8.76 -8.40
CA SER A 49 6.81 9.00 -9.40
C SER A 49 5.46 8.82 -8.73
N ILE A 50 4.84 9.94 -8.37
CA ILE A 50 3.40 9.97 -8.15
C ILE A 50 2.80 9.82 -9.55
N PHE A 51 2.60 8.58 -10.00
CA PHE A 51 1.56 8.36 -11.00
C PHE A 51 0.33 8.97 -10.37
N ARG A 52 -0.17 10.07 -10.95
CA ARG A 52 -1.57 10.41 -10.78
C ARG A 52 -2.31 9.23 -11.43
N LEU A 53 -2.52 8.19 -10.64
CA LEU A 53 -3.85 7.66 -10.54
C LEU A 53 -4.68 8.90 -10.18
N SER A 54 -5.09 9.66 -11.19
CA SER A 54 -6.43 10.22 -11.13
C SER A 54 -7.27 9.08 -10.55
N PRO A 55 -8.18 9.33 -9.61
CA PRO A 55 -9.32 8.45 -9.55
C PRO A 55 -9.87 8.55 -10.97
N GLY A 56 -9.43 7.65 -11.84
CA GLY A 56 -10.25 7.20 -12.91
C GLY A 56 -11.45 6.76 -12.10
N THR A 57 -12.49 7.60 -12.11
CA THR A 57 -13.72 7.08 -12.64
C THR A 57 -13.27 6.28 -13.85
N VAL A 58 -13.02 4.98 -13.63
CA VAL A 58 -13.09 4.00 -14.69
C VAL A 58 -14.44 4.35 -15.25
N LYS A 59 -14.44 5.11 -16.36
CA LYS A 59 -15.66 5.28 -17.13
C LYS A 59 -15.93 3.84 -17.52
N HIS A 60 -16.81 3.23 -16.75
CA HIS A 60 -17.17 1.84 -16.82
C HIS A 60 -17.89 1.66 -18.16
N THR A 61 -17.12 1.65 -19.24
CA THR A 61 -17.35 0.69 -20.31
C THR A 61 -16.59 -0.55 -19.87
N ILE A 62 -17.01 -1.14 -18.74
CA ILE A 62 -16.55 -2.47 -18.41
C ILE A 62 -17.16 -3.34 -19.50
N ASP A 63 -16.29 -3.98 -20.28
CA ASP A 63 -16.73 -5.14 -21.05
C ASP A 63 -17.53 -6.04 -20.09
N PRO A 64 -18.78 -6.44 -20.44
CA PRO A 64 -19.67 -7.19 -19.55
C PRO A 64 -19.06 -8.51 -19.05
N TYR A 65 -17.94 -8.95 -19.61
CA TYR A 65 -17.15 -10.08 -19.15
C TYR A 65 -16.50 -9.87 -17.76
N TYR A 66 -15.85 -8.73 -17.51
CA TYR A 66 -15.08 -8.56 -16.26
C TYR A 66 -15.93 -8.53 -14.98
N PRO A 67 -17.15 -7.94 -14.94
CA PRO A 67 -18.03 -8.02 -13.78
C PRO A 67 -18.43 -9.46 -13.46
N GLN A 68 -18.61 -10.32 -14.48
CA GLN A 68 -18.95 -11.73 -14.26
C GLN A 68 -17.80 -12.50 -13.62
N VAL A 69 -16.56 -12.26 -14.08
CA VAL A 69 -15.37 -12.86 -13.47
C VAL A 69 -15.18 -12.37 -12.05
N LEU A 70 -15.30 -11.07 -11.80
CA LEU A 70 -15.22 -10.50 -10.44
C LEU A 70 -16.27 -11.14 -9.53
N ASN A 71 -17.54 -11.19 -9.94
CA ASN A 71 -18.61 -11.81 -9.15
C ASN A 71 -18.41 -13.31 -8.90
N SER A 72 -17.58 -13.99 -9.70
CA SER A 72 -17.25 -15.40 -9.51
C SER A 72 -16.20 -15.62 -8.40
N TYR A 73 -15.50 -14.56 -7.97
CA TYR A 73 -14.46 -14.61 -6.94
C TYR A 73 -14.65 -13.51 -5.88
N PRO A 74 -15.77 -13.53 -5.13
CA PRO A 74 -16.09 -12.51 -4.13
C PRO A 74 -15.11 -12.45 -2.95
N GLU A 75 -14.34 -13.52 -2.74
CA GLU A 75 -13.26 -13.60 -1.75
C GLU A 75 -12.03 -12.75 -2.07
N VAL A 76 -11.83 -12.36 -3.35
CA VAL A 76 -10.63 -11.64 -3.81
C VAL A 76 -10.73 -10.14 -3.55
N TYR A 77 -11.94 -9.61 -3.38
CA TYR A 77 -12.18 -8.24 -2.95
C TYR A 77 -12.99 -8.24 -1.64
N PRO A 78 -12.38 -7.96 -0.48
CA PRO A 78 -13.17 -7.69 0.70
C PRO A 78 -14.01 -6.42 0.42
N THR A 79 -15.34 -6.60 0.37
CA THR A 79 -16.31 -5.52 0.18
C THR A 79 -16.36 -4.71 1.47
N GLN A 80 -15.40 -3.79 1.63
CA GLN A 80 -15.09 -3.09 2.87
C GLN A 80 -14.78 -4.05 4.04
N PRO A 81 -13.90 -3.69 4.98
CA PRO A 81 -13.96 -4.33 6.27
C PRO A 81 -15.32 -3.93 6.86
N ASN A 82 -16.28 -4.86 6.90
CA ASN A 82 -17.39 -4.78 7.84
C ASN A 82 -16.78 -4.91 9.24
N LEU A 83 -16.12 -3.84 9.70
CA LEU A 83 -15.82 -3.70 11.10
C LEU A 83 -17.21 -3.68 11.76
N PRO A 84 -17.54 -4.62 12.65
CA PRO A 84 -18.70 -4.44 13.49
C PRO A 84 -18.55 -3.07 14.13
N CYS A 85 -19.58 -2.22 14.01
CA CYS A 85 -19.66 -1.01 14.80
C CYS A 85 -19.66 -1.46 16.27
N VAL A 86 -18.47 -1.48 16.88
CA VAL A 86 -18.34 -1.71 18.30
C VAL A 86 -18.89 -0.47 18.95
N THR A 87 -20.16 -0.52 19.36
CA THR A 87 -20.75 0.46 20.26
C THR A 87 -20.16 0.24 21.65
N SER A 88 -18.86 0.47 21.83
CA SER A 88 -18.29 0.56 23.16
C SER A 88 -18.67 1.91 23.75
N LYS A 89 -19.28 1.93 24.94
CA LYS A 89 -19.45 3.14 25.78
C LYS A 89 -18.11 3.71 26.30
N VAL A 90 -17.01 3.42 25.63
CA VAL A 90 -15.67 3.85 25.99
C VAL A 90 -15.22 4.85 24.94
N THR A 91 -15.29 6.13 25.30
CA THR A 91 -14.74 7.21 24.51
C THR A 91 -13.25 7.29 24.80
N TYR A 92 -12.41 6.89 23.84
CA TYR A 92 -10.97 7.16 23.91
C TYR A 92 -10.75 8.64 23.65
N HIS A 93 -10.37 9.38 24.69
CA HIS A 93 -9.89 10.75 24.56
C HIS A 93 -8.37 10.71 24.54
N THR A 94 -7.76 11.29 23.52
CA THR A 94 -6.32 11.57 23.53
C THR A 94 -6.15 13.01 23.97
N THR A 95 -5.82 13.22 25.25
CA THR A 95 -5.52 14.56 25.76
C THR A 95 -4.20 15.03 25.17
N THR A 96 -4.25 15.98 24.24
CA THR A 96 -3.06 16.69 23.76
C THR A 96 -2.89 17.95 24.60
N THR A 97 -1.84 18.03 25.39
CA THR A 97 -1.53 19.16 26.28
C THR A 97 -0.97 20.38 25.53
N GLU A 98 -0.73 20.26 24.22
CA GLU A 98 -0.14 21.33 23.41
C GLU A 98 -1.11 21.85 22.35
N PRO A 99 -1.10 23.17 22.09
CA PRO A 99 -1.95 23.78 21.07
C PRO A 99 -1.56 23.29 19.66
N PRO A 100 -2.55 23.11 18.77
CA PRO A 100 -2.29 22.70 17.39
C PRO A 100 -1.43 23.76 16.69
N VAL A 101 -0.28 23.32 16.18
CA VAL A 101 0.59 24.15 15.35
C VAL A 101 -0.04 24.24 13.95
N PHE A 102 -0.44 25.44 13.56
CA PHE A 102 -0.93 25.77 12.21
C PHE A 102 0.24 25.95 11.23
#